data_AF-A0A2N2HSY7-F1
#
_entry.id   AF-A0A2N2HSY7-F1
#
_cell.length_a   1.000
_cell.length_b   1.000
_cell.length_c   1.000
_cell.angle_alpha   90.00
_cell.angle_beta   90.00
_cell.angle_gamma   90.00
#
_symmetry.space_group_name_H-M   'P 1'
#
loop_
_entity.id
_entity.type
_entity.pdbx_description
1 polymer ?
#
loop_
_entity_poly.entity_id
_entity_poly.type
_entity_poly.pdbx_seq_one_letter_code
_entity_poly.pdbx_strand_id
1 'polypeptide(L)'
;MKKRYFLLFLLPAFLAVFFTLPGDRADGAAQKAGVSCSSCHADLKAVVSKTHPPVTGNNLAACLQCHAPDMGGEAKKNPFSVRIHTGHIPPKGSLDCLTCHTWTPGRSFGLIGVKGSWGAPTGEDMDLLKEIYGTLAKEEFTARLHADKGVACASCHGKALPKPDDTVENARCLTCHGPLEKLAKKTEPKDFPDRNPHKSHLGEIACTVCHKAHGPSKVYCLDCHTKFQMKIPGQAK
;
A
#
# COMPACT_ATOMS: atom_id res chain seq x y z
N MET A 1 -47.21 -70.26 -30.68
CA MET A 1 -47.87 -69.64 -31.86
C MET A 1 -47.94 -68.13 -31.68
N LYS A 2 -47.40 -67.39 -32.66
CA LYS A 2 -47.58 -65.95 -33.01
C LYS A 2 -47.14 -64.85 -32.03
N LYS A 3 -46.00 -64.25 -32.43
CA LYS A 3 -45.44 -62.92 -32.15
C LYS A 3 -46.45 -61.76 -32.33
N ARG A 4 -46.23 -60.65 -31.60
CA ARG A 4 -46.44 -59.24 -32.04
C ARG A 4 -45.71 -58.29 -31.07
N TYR A 5 -44.49 -57.88 -31.41
CA TYR A 5 -44.09 -56.52 -31.86
C TYR A 5 -44.33 -55.41 -30.83
N PHE A 6 -43.26 -54.97 -30.16
CA PHE A 6 -43.20 -53.68 -29.48
C PHE A 6 -42.18 -52.79 -30.21
N LEU A 7 -42.63 -51.60 -30.61
CA LEU A 7 -41.89 -50.61 -31.39
C LEU A 7 -40.65 -50.10 -30.62
N LEU A 8 -39.56 -49.95 -31.37
CA LEU A 8 -38.38 -49.17 -31.01
C LEU A 8 -38.73 -47.70 -30.78
N PHE A 9 -38.43 -47.17 -29.60
CA PHE A 9 -38.19 -45.74 -29.39
C PHE A 9 -36.68 -45.51 -29.28
N LEU A 10 -36.08 -45.02 -30.36
CA LEU A 10 -34.71 -44.51 -30.37
C LEU A 10 -34.71 -43.13 -29.69
N LEU A 11 -34.14 -43.06 -28.49
CA LEU A 11 -33.78 -41.81 -27.81
C LEU A 11 -32.49 -41.25 -28.45
N PRO A 12 -32.48 -40.01 -28.99
CA PRO A 12 -31.25 -39.40 -29.47
C PRO A 12 -30.39 -38.98 -28.28
N ALA A 13 -29.22 -39.58 -28.15
CA ALA A 13 -28.19 -39.18 -27.20
C ALA A 13 -27.64 -37.80 -27.61
N PHE A 14 -28.03 -36.76 -26.88
CA PHE A 14 -27.42 -35.44 -26.96
C PHE A 14 -26.00 -35.50 -26.37
N LEU A 15 -25.00 -35.60 -27.25
CA LEU A 15 -23.59 -35.38 -26.91
C LEU A 15 -23.37 -33.89 -26.64
N ALA A 16 -23.34 -33.51 -25.36
CA ALA A 16 -22.89 -32.18 -24.94
C ALA A 16 -21.38 -32.06 -25.17
N VAL A 17 -21.00 -31.46 -26.29
CA VAL A 17 -19.61 -31.05 -26.56
C VAL A 17 -19.31 -29.83 -25.69
N PHE A 18 -18.62 -30.06 -24.57
CA PHE A 18 -18.02 -28.98 -23.78
C PHE A 18 -16.87 -28.37 -24.58
N PHE A 19 -17.13 -27.23 -25.23
CA PHE A 19 -16.08 -26.34 -25.71
C PHE A 19 -15.40 -25.71 -24.48
N THR A 20 -14.23 -26.24 -24.10
CA THR A 20 -13.33 -25.55 -23.17
C THR A 20 -12.74 -24.35 -23.90
N LEU A 21 -13.28 -23.16 -23.63
CA LEU A 21 -12.58 -21.91 -23.96
C LEU A 21 -11.24 -21.90 -23.22
N PRO A 22 -10.12 -21.54 -23.87
CA PRO A 22 -8.87 -21.33 -23.17
C PRO A 22 -9.08 -20.15 -22.21
N GLY A 23 -9.23 -20.45 -20.92
CA GLY A 23 -9.16 -19.44 -19.89
C GLY A 23 -7.80 -18.74 -19.99
N ASP A 24 -7.83 -17.41 -19.94
CA ASP A 24 -6.66 -16.57 -19.84
C ASP A 24 -5.77 -17.10 -18.71
N ARG A 25 -4.68 -17.77 -19.10
CA ARG A 25 -3.59 -18.02 -18.17
C ARG A 25 -3.01 -16.65 -17.90
N ALA A 26 -3.30 -16.12 -16.71
CA ALA A 26 -2.47 -15.09 -16.12
C ALA A 26 -1.04 -15.63 -16.17
N ASP A 27 -0.22 -15.10 -17.06
CA ASP A 27 1.18 -15.43 -17.19
C ASP A 27 1.83 -15.11 -15.84
N GLY A 28 1.98 -16.14 -15.01
CA GLY A 28 2.70 -16.06 -13.76
C GLY A 28 4.14 -15.74 -14.10
N ALA A 29 4.52 -14.46 -13.97
CA ALA A 29 5.88 -13.99 -14.18
C ALA A 29 6.84 -14.89 -13.39
N ALA A 30 7.71 -15.61 -14.10
CA ALA A 30 8.71 -16.47 -13.49
C ALA A 30 9.59 -15.64 -12.54
N GLN A 31 9.68 -16.11 -11.29
CA GLN A 31 10.36 -15.43 -10.19
C GLN A 31 11.87 -15.38 -10.45
N LYS A 32 12.43 -14.18 -10.65
CA LYS A 32 13.89 -14.02 -10.81
C LYS A 32 14.60 -14.37 -9.49
N ALA A 33 15.71 -15.10 -9.60
CA ALA A 33 16.59 -15.35 -8.46
C ALA A 33 17.01 -14.03 -7.80
N GLY A 34 17.04 -14.00 -6.45
CA GLY A 34 17.23 -12.79 -5.66
C GLY A 34 18.44 -11.95 -6.11
N VAL A 35 18.21 -10.68 -6.40
CA VAL A 35 19.24 -9.77 -6.93
C VAL A 35 20.20 -9.35 -5.81
N SER A 36 21.50 -9.36 -6.12
CA SER A 36 22.51 -8.74 -5.27
C SER A 36 22.48 -7.22 -5.44
N CYS A 37 22.39 -6.48 -4.35
CA CYS A 37 22.47 -5.03 -4.31
C CYS A 37 23.74 -4.50 -4.99
N SER A 38 24.85 -5.26 -4.94
CA SER A 38 26.11 -4.85 -5.53
C SER A 38 26.13 -4.92 -7.06
N SER A 39 25.11 -5.52 -7.70
CA SER A 39 25.00 -5.47 -9.17
C SER A 39 24.68 -4.06 -9.68
N CYS A 40 24.11 -3.20 -8.84
CA CYS A 40 23.77 -1.81 -9.17
C CYS A 40 24.50 -0.80 -8.27
N HIS A 41 24.84 -1.17 -7.03
CA HIS A 41 25.56 -0.33 -6.08
C HIS A 41 26.98 -0.86 -5.84
N ALA A 42 27.96 -0.36 -6.60
CA ALA A 42 29.36 -0.76 -6.46
C ALA A 42 29.92 -0.51 -5.04
N ASP A 43 29.46 0.55 -4.37
CA ASP A 43 29.74 0.82 -2.96
C ASP A 43 28.43 0.97 -2.17
N LEU A 44 28.10 -0.05 -1.37
CA LEU A 44 26.93 0.00 -0.50
C LEU A 44 27.06 1.06 0.61
N LYS A 45 28.29 1.43 1.01
CA LYS A 45 28.51 2.48 2.02
C LYS A 45 28.04 3.85 1.52
N ALA A 46 28.08 4.09 0.21
CA ALA A 46 27.60 5.33 -0.40
C ALA A 46 26.08 5.49 -0.32
N VAL A 47 25.32 4.39 -0.19
CA VAL A 47 23.84 4.42 -0.20
C VAL A 47 23.20 4.23 1.17
N VAL A 48 23.98 3.86 2.20
CA VAL A 48 23.55 3.80 3.60
C VAL A 48 24.00 5.03 4.39
N SER A 49 23.59 5.15 5.66
CA SER A 49 24.07 6.23 6.54
C SER A 49 25.58 6.10 6.77
N LYS A 50 26.28 7.23 6.93
CA LYS A 50 27.71 7.25 7.31
C LYS A 50 27.98 6.55 8.64
N THR A 51 26.98 6.49 9.52
CA THR A 51 27.04 5.83 10.83
C THR A 51 26.57 4.37 10.79
N HIS A 52 26.21 3.84 9.61
CA HIS A 52 25.72 2.48 9.49
C HIS A 52 26.86 1.49 9.79
N PRO A 53 26.64 0.46 10.63
CA PRO A 53 27.66 -0.55 10.91
C PRO A 53 28.01 -1.33 9.63
N PRO A 54 29.22 -1.90 9.54
CA PRO A 54 29.56 -2.82 8.45
C PRO A 54 28.58 -4.00 8.41
N VAL A 55 28.13 -4.38 7.22
CA VAL A 55 27.28 -5.56 7.01
C VAL A 55 28.03 -6.56 6.14
N THR A 56 27.95 -7.83 6.52
CA THR A 56 28.47 -8.94 5.73
C THR A 56 27.39 -9.40 4.77
N GLY A 57 27.61 -9.21 3.47
CA GLY A 57 26.68 -9.60 2.41
C GLY A 57 26.09 -8.42 1.65
N ASN A 58 25.55 -8.71 0.48
CA ASN A 58 25.07 -7.74 -0.50
C ASN A 58 23.69 -8.13 -1.04
N ASN A 59 22.93 -8.96 -0.34
CA ASN A 59 21.59 -9.36 -0.73
C ASN A 59 20.57 -8.90 0.32
N LEU A 60 19.30 -9.02 -0.01
CA LEU A 60 18.21 -8.59 0.87
C LEU A 60 18.28 -9.29 2.24
N ALA A 61 18.53 -10.59 2.28
CA ALA A 61 18.59 -11.36 3.52
C ALA A 61 19.66 -10.82 4.49
N ALA A 62 20.81 -10.37 4.00
CA ALA A 62 21.85 -9.76 4.84
C ALA A 62 21.36 -8.49 5.54
N CYS A 63 20.65 -7.62 4.82
CA CYS A 63 20.12 -6.36 5.36
C CYS A 63 18.97 -6.60 6.35
N LEU A 64 18.10 -7.57 6.06
CA LEU A 64 16.91 -7.84 6.86
C LEU A 64 17.22 -8.46 8.24
N GLN A 65 18.46 -8.88 8.50
CA GLN A 65 18.89 -9.32 9.84
C GLN A 65 18.72 -8.23 10.89
N CYS A 66 18.91 -6.96 10.52
CA CYS A 66 18.71 -5.80 11.39
C CYS A 66 17.51 -4.95 10.98
N HIS A 67 17.05 -5.07 9.73
CA HIS A 67 15.99 -4.25 9.17
C HIS A 67 14.76 -5.06 8.77
N ALA A 68 14.08 -5.65 9.76
CA ALA A 68 12.91 -6.48 9.48
C ALA A 68 11.77 -5.70 8.78
N PRO A 69 11.09 -6.32 7.81
CA PRO A 69 9.84 -5.78 7.31
C PRO A 69 8.78 -5.84 8.41
N ASP A 70 7.83 -4.90 8.38
CA ASP A 70 6.68 -4.96 9.28
C ASP A 70 5.63 -5.91 8.71
N MET A 71 5.66 -7.15 9.19
CA MET A 71 4.63 -8.16 8.90
C MET A 71 3.49 -8.12 9.94
N GLY A 72 3.69 -7.40 11.05
CA GLY A 72 2.76 -7.31 12.18
C GLY A 72 1.75 -6.17 12.03
N GLY A 73 1.99 -5.23 11.11
CA GLY A 73 1.10 -4.08 10.89
C GLY A 73 1.10 -3.12 12.07
N GLU A 74 2.22 -3.00 12.76
CA GLU A 74 2.35 -2.13 13.92
C GLU A 74 2.36 -0.65 13.48
N ALA A 75 1.77 0.23 14.29
CA ALA A 75 1.78 1.67 14.04
C ALA A 75 3.15 2.28 14.41
N LYS A 76 4.22 1.81 13.77
CA LYS A 76 5.60 2.24 14.03
C LYS A 76 6.31 2.64 12.75
N LYS A 77 7.36 3.43 12.89
CA LYS A 77 8.22 3.83 11.78
C LYS A 77 9.03 2.64 11.27
N ASN A 78 9.21 2.58 9.96
CA ASN A 78 10.14 1.68 9.29
C ASN A 78 10.93 2.47 8.23
N PRO A 79 11.96 3.24 8.63
CA PRO A 79 12.72 4.08 7.71
C PRO A 79 13.51 3.29 6.68
N PHE A 80 13.90 2.03 7.00
CA PHE A 80 14.54 1.15 6.05
C PHE A 80 13.61 0.83 4.88
N SER A 81 12.40 0.34 5.17
CA SER A 81 11.40 0.03 4.14
C SER A 81 11.12 1.26 3.28
N VAL A 82 10.92 2.44 3.89
CA VAL A 82 10.67 3.67 3.12
C VAL A 82 11.86 4.02 2.22
N ARG A 83 13.11 3.93 2.71
CA ARG A 83 14.30 4.26 1.92
C ARG A 83 14.51 3.29 0.76
N ILE A 84 14.26 1.99 0.98
CA ILE A 84 14.32 0.99 -0.10
C ILE A 84 13.27 1.33 -1.17
N HIS A 85 12.01 1.52 -0.80
CA HIS A 85 10.96 1.83 -1.78
C HIS A 85 11.25 3.14 -2.51
N THR A 86 11.39 4.26 -1.79
CA THR A 86 11.56 5.59 -2.40
C THR A 86 12.84 5.77 -3.22
N GLY A 87 13.87 4.94 -3.00
CA GLY A 87 15.10 4.97 -3.78
C GLY A 87 15.06 4.11 -5.05
N HIS A 88 14.18 3.11 -5.11
CA HIS A 88 14.20 2.09 -6.16
C HIS A 88 12.97 2.09 -7.06
N ILE A 89 11.87 2.68 -6.62
CA ILE A 89 10.64 2.80 -7.41
C ILE A 89 10.46 4.25 -7.90
N PRO A 90 9.57 4.49 -8.87
CA PRO A 90 9.28 5.84 -9.34
C PRO A 90 8.91 6.78 -8.18
N PRO A 91 9.36 8.04 -8.21
CA PRO A 91 9.98 8.72 -9.36
C PRO A 91 11.51 8.62 -9.42
N LYS A 92 12.19 8.12 -8.38
CA LYS A 92 13.66 8.15 -8.29
C LYS A 92 14.32 6.91 -8.87
N GLY A 93 13.64 5.76 -8.80
CA GLY A 93 14.08 4.52 -9.42
C GLY A 93 13.07 3.98 -10.42
N SER A 94 13.41 2.84 -11.01
CA SER A 94 12.61 2.17 -12.05
C SER A 94 12.63 0.66 -11.90
N LEU A 95 12.98 0.14 -10.72
CA LEU A 95 13.02 -1.29 -10.49
C LEU A 95 11.60 -1.86 -10.45
N ASP A 96 11.44 -3.01 -11.11
CA ASP A 96 10.23 -3.80 -11.02
C ASP A 96 10.07 -4.38 -9.61
N CYS A 97 8.84 -4.38 -9.08
CA CYS A 97 8.52 -4.86 -7.74
C CYS A 97 9.04 -6.29 -7.50
N LEU A 98 8.96 -7.16 -8.50
CA LEU A 98 9.33 -8.57 -8.43
C LEU A 98 10.85 -8.79 -8.40
N THR A 99 11.64 -7.72 -8.50
CA THR A 99 13.08 -7.76 -8.20
C THR A 99 13.33 -8.14 -6.74
N CYS A 100 12.44 -7.71 -5.84
CA CYS A 100 12.53 -7.96 -4.40
C CYS A 100 11.35 -8.77 -3.86
N HIS A 101 10.18 -8.66 -4.48
CA HIS A 101 8.96 -9.29 -4.01
C HIS A 101 8.67 -10.62 -4.70
N THR A 102 8.01 -11.50 -3.96
CA THR A 102 7.38 -12.69 -4.50
C THR A 102 5.91 -12.39 -4.73
N TRP A 103 5.39 -12.71 -5.91
CA TRP A 103 3.98 -12.51 -6.20
C TRP A 103 3.40 -13.70 -6.97
N THR A 104 2.22 -14.12 -6.55
CA THR A 104 1.36 -15.02 -7.30
C THR A 104 -0.02 -14.37 -7.33
N PRO A 105 -0.50 -13.94 -8.51
CA PRO A 105 -1.77 -13.22 -8.65
C PRO A 105 -2.91 -13.91 -7.91
N GLY A 106 -3.62 -13.16 -7.07
CA GLY A 106 -4.77 -13.66 -6.30
C GLY A 106 -4.44 -14.72 -5.23
N ARG A 107 -3.16 -15.00 -4.96
CA ARG A 107 -2.75 -16.00 -3.96
C ARG A 107 -1.80 -15.48 -2.89
N SER A 108 -0.73 -14.79 -3.28
CA SER A 108 0.26 -14.33 -2.30
C SER A 108 1.12 -13.19 -2.81
N PHE A 109 1.43 -12.24 -1.93
CA PHE A 109 2.44 -11.21 -2.15
C PHE A 109 3.36 -11.13 -0.93
N GLY A 110 4.62 -11.48 -1.12
CA GLY A 110 5.63 -11.57 -0.07
C GLY A 110 6.95 -10.95 -0.50
N LEU A 111 8.00 -11.23 0.26
CA LEU A 111 9.35 -10.73 0.02
C LEU A 111 10.30 -11.91 -0.14
N ILE A 112 11.20 -11.83 -1.12
CA ILE A 112 12.14 -12.91 -1.42
C ILE A 112 12.97 -13.23 -0.17
N GLY A 113 12.99 -14.51 0.23
CA GLY A 113 13.74 -14.98 1.39
C GLY A 113 13.11 -14.67 2.75
N VAL A 114 11.90 -14.09 2.79
CA VAL A 114 11.18 -13.81 4.04
C VAL A 114 9.90 -14.63 4.11
N LYS A 115 9.64 -15.24 5.26
CA LYS A 115 8.38 -15.94 5.52
C LYS A 115 7.26 -14.93 5.80
N GLY A 116 6.12 -15.13 5.15
CA GLY A 116 4.92 -14.33 5.34
C GLY A 116 4.39 -13.74 4.04
N SER A 117 3.21 -13.15 4.10
CA SER A 117 2.52 -12.55 2.97
C SER A 117 1.75 -11.32 3.46
N TRP A 118 1.73 -10.26 2.66
CA TRP A 118 0.87 -9.09 2.86
C TRP A 118 -0.50 -9.24 2.20
N GLY A 119 -0.83 -10.42 1.71
CA GLY A 119 -2.14 -10.72 1.15
C GLY A 119 -2.04 -11.36 -0.23
N ALA A 120 -3.12 -11.24 -1.00
CA ALA A 120 -3.29 -11.93 -2.26
C ALA A 120 -3.74 -10.95 -3.37
N PRO A 121 -2.95 -9.91 -3.67
CA PRO A 121 -3.32 -8.91 -4.66
C PRO A 121 -3.48 -9.56 -6.05
N THR A 122 -4.51 -9.12 -6.76
CA THR A 122 -4.75 -9.38 -8.19
C THR A 122 -3.82 -8.52 -9.05
N GLY A 123 -3.89 -8.68 -10.38
CA GLY A 123 -3.15 -7.80 -11.29
C GLY A 123 -3.56 -6.34 -11.16
N GLU A 124 -4.86 -6.09 -11.05
CA GLU A 124 -5.43 -4.76 -10.86
C GLU A 124 -4.94 -4.11 -9.56
N ASP A 125 -4.91 -4.87 -8.47
CA ASP A 125 -4.37 -4.39 -7.18
C ASP A 125 -2.89 -4.01 -7.30
N MET A 126 -2.10 -4.78 -8.06
CA MET A 126 -0.69 -4.48 -8.27
C MET A 126 -0.48 -3.22 -9.12
N ASP A 127 -1.33 -2.99 -10.12
CA ASP A 127 -1.25 -1.77 -10.94
C ASP A 127 -1.65 -0.53 -10.13
N LEU A 128 -2.69 -0.64 -9.31
CA LEU A 128 -3.04 0.41 -8.35
C LEU A 128 -1.89 0.67 -7.37
N LEU A 129 -1.24 -0.37 -6.83
CA LEU A 129 -0.09 -0.18 -5.94
C LEU A 129 1.06 0.57 -6.62
N LYS A 130 1.34 0.31 -7.89
CA LYS A 130 2.36 1.06 -8.66
C LYS A 130 1.97 2.54 -8.78
N GLU A 131 0.70 2.83 -9.07
CA GLU A 131 0.18 4.21 -9.12
C GLU A 131 0.31 4.89 -7.75
N ILE A 132 -0.12 4.22 -6.68
CA ILE A 132 -0.04 4.70 -5.30
C ILE A 132 1.41 4.99 -4.90
N TYR A 133 2.38 4.17 -5.29
CA TYR A 133 3.79 4.47 -5.04
C TYR A 133 4.28 5.71 -5.79
N GLY A 134 3.75 5.97 -6.99
CA GLY A 134 3.97 7.22 -7.72
C GLY A 134 3.51 8.46 -6.95
N THR A 135 2.53 8.33 -6.04
CA THR A 135 2.08 9.44 -5.19
C THR A 135 3.14 9.91 -4.19
N LEU A 136 4.14 9.08 -3.86
CA LEU A 136 5.28 9.50 -3.03
C LEU A 136 6.17 10.55 -3.73
N ALA A 137 6.00 10.77 -5.04
CA ALA A 137 6.62 11.87 -5.75
C ALA A 137 5.99 13.23 -5.42
N LYS A 138 4.74 13.23 -4.96
CA LYS A 138 3.93 14.44 -4.81
C LYS A 138 4.16 15.03 -3.42
N GLU A 139 4.95 16.11 -3.35
CA GLU A 139 5.28 16.80 -2.10
C GLU A 139 4.04 17.31 -1.34
N GLU A 140 2.97 17.55 -2.08
CA GLU A 140 1.71 18.06 -1.55
C GLU A 140 0.81 16.96 -1.00
N PHE A 141 1.20 15.68 -1.03
CA PHE A 141 0.38 14.59 -0.52
C PHE A 141 0.88 14.14 0.86
N THR A 142 -0.05 13.84 1.78
CA THR A 142 0.36 13.52 3.15
C THR A 142 1.12 12.19 3.23
N ALA A 143 0.95 11.26 2.29
CA ALA A 143 1.78 10.05 2.23
C ALA A 143 3.28 10.39 2.07
N ARG A 144 3.62 11.41 1.27
CA ARG A 144 5.01 11.86 1.13
C ARG A 144 5.52 12.46 2.44
N LEU A 145 4.73 13.32 3.10
CA LEU A 145 5.13 13.90 4.40
C LEU A 145 5.42 12.81 5.46
N HIS A 146 4.64 11.73 5.45
CA HIS A 146 4.83 10.58 6.34
C HIS A 146 6.04 9.74 5.93
N ALA A 147 6.25 9.49 4.64
CA ALA A 147 7.41 8.79 4.11
C ALA A 147 8.71 9.53 4.49
N ASP A 148 8.75 10.86 4.39
CA ASP A 148 9.91 11.67 4.80
C ASP A 148 10.24 11.54 6.31
N LYS A 149 9.29 11.06 7.12
CA LYS A 149 9.47 10.74 8.55
C LYS A 149 9.66 9.25 8.83
N GLY A 150 9.82 8.43 7.79
CA GLY A 150 10.06 6.98 7.89
C GLY A 150 8.81 6.18 8.24
N VAL A 151 7.61 6.68 7.96
CA VAL A 151 6.36 5.95 8.15
C VAL A 151 6.07 5.15 6.87
N ALA A 152 5.96 3.82 7.01
CA ALA A 152 5.75 2.92 5.88
C ALA A 152 4.25 2.61 5.68
N CYS A 153 3.90 1.94 4.58
CA CYS A 153 2.51 1.62 4.24
C CYS A 153 1.80 0.85 5.36
N ALA A 154 2.47 -0.18 5.91
CA ALA A 154 1.97 -0.98 7.02
C ALA A 154 1.72 -0.15 8.29
N SER A 155 2.46 0.95 8.49
CA SER A 155 2.27 1.87 9.62
C SER A 155 0.91 2.57 9.59
N CYS A 156 0.21 2.60 8.45
CA CYS A 156 -1.17 3.08 8.33
C CYS A 156 -2.16 1.94 8.05
N HIS A 157 -1.85 1.07 7.11
CA HIS A 157 -2.77 0.03 6.60
C HIS A 157 -2.72 -1.29 7.38
N GLY A 158 -1.79 -1.44 8.32
CA GLY A 158 -1.68 -2.66 9.13
C GLY A 158 -1.02 -3.81 8.37
N LYS A 159 -1.51 -5.03 8.60
CA LYS A 159 -0.84 -6.29 8.20
C LYS A 159 -0.97 -6.61 6.71
N ALA A 160 -2.09 -6.22 6.11
CA ALA A 160 -2.39 -6.53 4.72
C ALA A 160 -2.17 -5.31 3.83
N LEU A 161 -1.92 -5.57 2.55
CA LEU A 161 -2.06 -4.55 1.53
C LEU A 161 -3.49 -4.00 1.55
N PRO A 162 -3.66 -2.67 1.48
CA PRO A 162 -4.99 -2.10 1.39
C PRO A 162 -5.66 -2.52 0.10
N LYS A 163 -6.97 -2.74 0.17
CA LYS A 163 -7.83 -2.88 -0.99
C LYS A 163 -8.24 -1.50 -1.52
N PRO A 164 -8.75 -1.43 -2.76
CA PRO A 164 -9.47 -0.25 -3.22
C PRO A 164 -10.53 0.16 -2.21
N ASP A 165 -10.68 1.48 -2.02
CA ASP A 165 -11.63 2.11 -1.09
C ASP A 165 -11.41 1.87 0.41
N ASP A 166 -10.35 1.15 0.81
CA ASP A 166 -9.99 1.03 2.22
C ASP A 166 -9.66 2.39 2.82
N THR A 167 -10.23 2.66 4.01
CA THR A 167 -9.92 3.84 4.82
C THR A 167 -9.08 3.45 6.04
N VAL A 168 -8.43 4.44 6.63
CA VAL A 168 -7.67 4.29 7.88
C VAL A 168 -8.42 5.00 8.98
N GLU A 169 -8.73 4.27 10.04
CA GLU A 169 -9.45 4.79 11.21
C GLU A 169 -8.63 5.79 12.01
N ASN A 170 -9.31 6.74 12.68
CA ASN A 170 -8.70 7.79 13.50
C ASN A 170 -7.70 7.24 14.52
N ALA A 171 -8.02 6.11 15.16
CA ALA A 171 -7.17 5.46 16.15
C ALA A 171 -5.73 5.22 15.63
N ARG A 172 -5.58 4.93 14.32
CA ARG A 172 -4.27 4.73 13.71
C ARG A 172 -3.46 6.02 13.69
N CYS A 173 -4.08 7.14 13.33
CA CYS A 173 -3.47 8.46 13.32
C CYS A 173 -3.06 8.88 14.74
N LEU A 174 -3.98 8.71 15.70
CA LEU A 174 -3.80 9.12 17.09
C LEU A 174 -2.72 8.32 17.83
N THR A 175 -2.32 7.14 17.32
CA THR A 175 -1.18 6.38 17.88
C THR A 175 0.12 7.20 17.88
N CYS A 176 0.32 8.03 16.86
CA CYS A 176 1.50 8.89 16.74
C CYS A 176 1.19 10.37 17.03
N HIS A 177 -0.01 10.83 16.67
CA HIS A 177 -0.41 12.24 16.84
C HIS A 177 -0.91 12.57 18.26
N GLY A 178 -1.13 11.54 19.08
CA GLY A 178 -1.67 11.63 20.43
C GLY A 178 -3.19 11.72 20.45
N PRO A 179 -3.81 11.73 21.65
CA PRO A 179 -5.26 11.84 21.83
C PRO A 179 -5.85 13.09 21.16
N LEU A 180 -7.08 12.97 20.66
CA LEU A 180 -7.75 14.02 19.88
C LEU A 180 -7.85 15.35 20.64
N GLU A 181 -8.08 15.32 21.95
CA GLU A 181 -8.19 16.51 22.78
C GLU A 181 -6.86 17.27 22.87
N LYS A 182 -5.75 16.52 22.98
CA LYS A 182 -4.40 17.11 23.00
C LYS A 182 -4.03 17.66 21.62
N LEU A 183 -4.40 16.95 20.55
CA LEU A 183 -4.20 17.41 19.19
C LEU A 183 -4.99 18.69 18.90
N ALA A 184 -6.26 18.74 19.29
CA ALA A 184 -7.11 19.91 19.18
C ALA A 184 -6.50 21.10 19.90
N LYS A 185 -6.11 20.96 21.17
CA LYS A 185 -5.46 22.03 21.93
C LYS A 185 -4.16 22.51 21.28
N LYS A 186 -3.36 21.60 20.73
CA LYS A 186 -2.09 21.94 20.05
C LYS A 186 -2.29 22.69 18.74
N THR A 187 -3.43 22.47 18.07
CA THR A 187 -3.73 23.01 16.74
C THR A 187 -4.75 24.14 16.77
N GLU A 188 -5.08 24.64 17.96
CA GLU A 188 -6.01 25.75 18.14
C GLU A 188 -5.51 27.02 17.44
N PRO A 189 -6.29 27.60 16.50
CA PRO A 189 -5.93 28.87 15.87
C PRO A 189 -5.94 29.99 16.90
N LYS A 190 -4.95 30.89 16.83
CA LYS A 190 -4.81 32.02 17.78
C LYS A 190 -5.96 33.00 17.71
N ASP A 191 -6.37 33.35 16.49
CA ASP A 191 -7.34 34.43 16.26
C ASP A 191 -8.78 33.94 16.31
N PHE A 192 -9.02 32.67 15.96
CA PHE A 192 -10.36 32.07 15.88
C PHE A 192 -10.35 30.63 16.45
N PRO A 193 -10.34 30.47 17.78
CA PRO A 193 -10.32 29.15 18.42
C PRO A 193 -11.52 28.26 18.05
N ASP A 194 -12.66 28.86 17.73
CA ASP A 194 -13.90 28.22 17.26
C ASP A 194 -13.76 27.58 15.87
N ARG A 195 -12.73 27.94 15.10
CA ARG A 195 -12.46 27.40 13.76
C ARG A 195 -11.47 26.25 13.74
N ASN A 196 -11.25 25.61 14.89
CA ASN A 196 -10.35 24.47 14.99
C ASN A 196 -10.97 23.21 14.34
N PRO A 197 -10.41 22.67 13.25
CA PRO A 197 -10.99 21.50 12.58
C PRO A 197 -10.96 20.23 13.44
N HIS A 198 -10.08 20.16 14.45
CA HIS A 198 -10.01 19.02 15.37
C HIS A 198 -10.94 19.16 16.58
N LYS A 199 -11.75 20.23 16.63
CA LYS A 199 -12.80 20.46 17.63
C LYS A 199 -14.05 20.99 16.93
N SER A 200 -14.53 20.21 15.96
CA SER A 200 -15.64 20.59 15.08
C SER A 200 -17.00 20.54 15.79
N HIS A 201 -17.92 21.41 15.36
CA HIS A 201 -19.34 21.34 15.75
C HIS A 201 -20.06 20.10 15.18
N LEU A 202 -19.44 19.39 14.23
CA LEU A 202 -19.93 18.13 13.68
C LEU A 202 -19.53 16.92 14.55
N GLY A 203 -18.84 17.14 15.67
CA GLY A 203 -18.32 16.09 16.52
C GLY A 203 -17.02 15.49 15.99
N GLU A 204 -16.82 14.19 16.22
CA GLU A 204 -15.65 13.48 15.72
C GLU A 204 -15.82 13.14 14.24
N ILE A 205 -14.92 13.70 13.41
CA ILE A 205 -14.85 13.44 11.97
C ILE A 205 -13.64 12.54 11.69
N ALA A 206 -13.74 11.66 10.71
CA ALA A 206 -12.59 10.88 10.28
C ALA A 206 -11.48 11.80 9.72
N CYS A 207 -10.24 11.58 10.16
CA CYS A 207 -9.06 12.35 9.72
C CYS A 207 -8.93 12.33 8.19
N THR A 208 -9.31 11.21 7.57
CA THR A 208 -9.28 10.98 6.12
C THR A 208 -10.30 11.80 5.35
N VAL A 209 -11.27 12.46 5.98
CA VAL A 209 -12.18 13.40 5.31
C VAL A 209 -11.40 14.60 4.77
N CYS A 210 -10.49 15.15 5.56
CA CYS A 210 -9.66 16.28 5.18
C CYS A 210 -8.27 15.85 4.67
N HIS A 211 -7.60 14.95 5.39
CA HIS A 211 -6.22 14.55 5.12
C HIS A 211 -6.18 13.35 4.18
N LYS A 212 -5.82 13.59 2.92
CA LYS A 212 -5.68 12.54 1.92
C LYS A 212 -4.20 12.11 1.83
N ALA A 213 -3.95 10.83 2.08
CA ALA A 213 -2.61 10.25 2.01
C ALA A 213 -2.11 10.20 0.57
N HIS A 214 -2.86 9.53 -0.29
CA HIS A 214 -2.50 9.27 -1.68
C HIS A 214 -3.21 10.20 -2.67
N GLY A 215 -3.56 11.41 -2.21
CA GLY A 215 -4.27 12.41 -2.99
C GLY A 215 -4.14 13.80 -2.36
N PRO A 216 -4.63 14.85 -3.04
CA PRO A 216 -4.60 16.21 -2.50
C PRO A 216 -5.55 16.33 -1.31
N SER A 217 -5.05 16.82 -0.17
CA SER A 217 -5.89 17.08 1.00
C SER A 217 -6.80 18.28 0.75
N LYS A 218 -7.99 18.26 1.34
CA LYS A 218 -9.00 19.31 1.20
C LYS A 218 -9.48 19.75 2.57
N VAL A 219 -9.78 21.03 2.72
CA VAL A 219 -10.37 21.55 3.95
C VAL A 219 -11.89 21.43 3.84
N TYR A 220 -12.44 20.31 4.33
CA TYR A 220 -13.87 19.99 4.26
C TYR A 220 -14.78 21.14 4.75
N CYS A 221 -14.36 21.86 5.79
CA CYS A 221 -15.12 22.98 6.36
C CYS A 221 -15.39 24.10 5.35
N LEU A 222 -14.52 24.29 4.35
CA LEU A 222 -14.65 25.37 3.36
C LEU A 222 -15.79 25.12 2.36
N ASP A 223 -16.35 23.91 2.30
CA ASP A 223 -17.52 23.61 1.47
C ASP A 223 -18.77 24.36 1.97
N CYS A 224 -18.85 24.62 3.28
CA CYS A 224 -19.91 25.45 3.87
C CYS A 224 -19.39 26.82 4.33
N HIS A 225 -18.16 26.89 4.85
CA HIS A 225 -17.53 28.09 5.38
C HIS A 225 -16.59 28.74 4.36
N THR A 226 -17.13 29.10 3.20
CA THR A 226 -16.37 29.56 2.02
C THR A 226 -15.52 30.81 2.23
N LYS A 227 -15.80 31.61 3.27
CA LYS A 227 -15.04 32.83 3.61
C LYS A 227 -13.93 32.59 4.63
N PHE A 228 -13.83 31.39 5.21
CA PHE A 228 -12.78 31.09 6.18
C PHE A 228 -11.44 30.92 5.46
N GLN A 229 -10.37 31.35 6.14
CA GLN A 229 -9.01 31.12 5.69
C GLN A 229 -8.43 29.98 6.52
N MET A 230 -8.38 28.79 5.95
CA MET A 230 -7.90 27.58 6.61
C MET A 230 -6.87 26.89 5.73
N LYS A 231 -5.78 26.44 6.35
CA LYS A 231 -4.73 25.67 5.68
C LYS A 231 -4.44 24.39 6.42
N ILE A 232 -4.18 23.32 5.69
CA ILE A 232 -3.79 22.03 6.26
C ILE A 232 -2.51 21.48 5.62
N PRO A 233 -1.74 20.64 6.33
CA PRO A 233 -0.64 19.91 5.72
C PRO A 233 -1.12 19.05 4.55
N GLY A 234 -0.37 19.05 3.46
CA GLY A 234 -0.71 18.29 2.25
C GLY A 234 -1.93 18.81 1.50
N GLN A 235 -2.31 20.06 1.73
CA GLN A 235 -3.24 20.76 0.84
C GLN A 235 -2.52 21.07 -0.48
N ALA A 236 -3.14 20.72 -1.61
CA ALA A 236 -2.65 21.14 -2.92
C ALA A 236 -2.62 22.67 -3.00
N LYS A 237 -1.56 23.22 -3.59
CA LYS A 237 -1.38 24.67 -3.73
C LYS A 237 -2.28 25.27 -4.81
#